data_AF-A0A534J5M6-F1
#
_entry.id   AF-A0A534J5M6-F1
#
_cell.length_a   1.000
_cell.length_b   1.000
_cell.length_c   1.000
_cell.angle_alpha   90.00
_cell.angle_beta   90.00
_cell.angle_gamma   90.00
#
_symmetry.space_group_name_H-M   'P 1'
#
loop_
_entity.id
_entity.type
_entity.pdbx_description
1 polymer ?
#
loop_
_entity_poly.entity_id
_entity_poly.type
_entity_poly.pdbx_seq_one_letter_code
_entity_poly.pdbx_strand_id
1 'polypeptide(L)'
;MPADPHLHEFTMIQRAIRANAAKGMYDEAQRLLSKLLEIAPDDSNYSRTKWRFAAELVKTAVVQQKRAVAVNIATAAETLINPAHLTSAEFELMARAKGDLTLL
;
A
#
# COMPACT_ATOMS: atom_id res chain seq x y z
N MET A 1 -16.74 5.98 -22.70
CA MET A 1 -16.72 5.65 -21.26
C MET A 1 -16.64 6.95 -20.47
N PRO A 2 -17.38 7.10 -19.36
CA PRO A 2 -17.14 8.20 -18.44
C PRO A 2 -15.71 8.10 -17.88
N ALA A 3 -15.06 9.25 -17.66
CA ALA A 3 -13.76 9.29 -17.02
C ALA A 3 -13.89 8.83 -15.57
N ASP A 4 -12.96 7.99 -15.10
CA ASP A 4 -12.89 7.58 -13.71
C ASP A 4 -12.61 8.82 -12.83
N PRO A 5 -13.55 9.23 -11.95
CA PRO A 5 -13.42 10.44 -11.17
C PRO A 5 -12.31 10.37 -10.11
N HIS A 6 -11.88 9.17 -9.73
CA HIS A 6 -10.87 8.96 -8.68
C HIS A 6 -9.44 8.86 -9.22
N LEU A 7 -9.29 8.60 -10.52
CA LEU A 7 -7.99 8.28 -11.13
C LEU A 7 -6.94 9.37 -10.90
N HIS A 8 -7.33 10.64 -11.03
CA HIS A 8 -6.43 11.77 -10.85
C HIS A 8 -5.90 11.85 -9.42
N GLU A 9 -6.80 11.86 -8.42
CA GLU A 9 -6.46 11.93 -7.00
C GLU A 9 -5.61 10.72 -6.59
N PHE A 10 -6.04 9.51 -6.97
CA PHE A 10 -5.33 8.28 -6.68
C PHE A 10 -3.88 8.32 -7.19
N THR A 11 -3.70 8.75 -8.44
CA THR A 11 -2.37 8.85 -9.06
C THR A 11 -1.51 9.90 -8.37
N MET A 12 -2.08 11.04 -7.98
CA MET A 12 -1.35 12.08 -7.25
C MET A 12 -0.87 11.60 -5.89
N ILE A 13 -1.72 10.92 -5.12
CA ILE A 13 -1.35 10.39 -3.81
C ILE A 13 -0.27 9.31 -3.95
N GLN A 14 -0.38 8.40 -4.92
CA GLN A 14 0.68 7.41 -5.16
C GLN A 14 2.04 8.06 -5.47
N ARG A 15 2.06 9.12 -6.27
CA ARG A 15 3.30 9.87 -6.57
C ARG A 15 3.87 10.52 -5.31
N ALA A 16 3.02 11.12 -4.48
CA ALA A 16 3.44 11.74 -3.23
C ALA A 16 4.01 10.72 -2.23
N ILE A 17 3.38 9.54 -2.12
CA ILE A 17 3.88 8.44 -1.27
C ILE A 17 5.28 8.01 -1.74
N ARG A 18 5.47 7.75 -3.04
CA ARG A 18 6.78 7.37 -3.61
C ARG A 18 7.83 8.45 -3.35
N ALA A 19 7.49 9.72 -3.53
CA ALA A 19 8.41 10.83 -3.31
C ALA A 19 8.85 10.95 -1.84
N ASN A 20 7.94 10.69 -0.89
CA ASN A 20 8.29 10.68 0.54
C ASN A 20 9.13 9.46 0.93
N ALA A 21 8.77 8.27 0.44
CA ALA A 21 9.54 7.04 0.68
C ALA A 21 10.97 7.14 0.12
N ALA A 22 11.13 7.72 -1.07
CA ALA A 22 12.45 7.97 -1.67
C ALA A 22 13.34 8.92 -0.85
N LYS A 23 12.74 9.81 -0.05
CA LYS A 23 13.43 10.70 0.90
C LYS A 23 13.63 10.06 2.29
N GLY A 24 13.23 8.80 2.48
CA GLY A 24 13.26 8.12 3.77
C GLY A 24 12.17 8.55 4.76
N MET A 25 11.21 9.38 4.34
CA MET A 25 10.11 9.87 5.16
C MET A 25 8.94 8.87 5.16
N TYR A 26 9.18 7.70 5.76
CA TYR A 26 8.22 6.60 5.75
C TYR A 26 6.97 6.85 6.59
N ASP A 27 7.06 7.64 7.67
CA ASP A 27 5.88 8.01 8.47
C ASP A 27 4.90 8.86 7.66
N GLU A 28 5.40 9.80 6.86
CA GLU A 28 4.57 10.61 5.96
C GLU A 28 4.03 9.79 4.78
N ALA A 29 4.84 8.87 4.24
CA ALA A 29 4.39 7.91 3.23
C ALA A 29 3.25 7.03 3.77
N GLN A 30 3.33 6.55 5.01
CA GLN A 30 2.28 5.80 5.69
C GLN A 30 1.01 6.64 5.86
N ARG A 31 1.14 7.90 6.31
CA ARG A 31 -0.01 8.80 6.49
C ARG A 31 -0.76 9.06 5.18
N LEU A 32 -0.02 9.25 4.09
CA LEU A 32 -0.61 9.42 2.75
C LEU A 32 -1.22 8.12 2.22
N LEU A 33 -0.63 6.96 2.54
CA LEU A 33 -1.21 5.67 2.19
C LEU A 33 -2.58 5.47 2.84
N SER A 34 -2.78 5.86 4.11
CA SER A 34 -4.10 5.80 4.75
C SER A 34 -5.17 6.53 3.93
N LYS A 35 -4.85 7.72 3.39
CA LYS A 35 -5.76 8.45 2.49
C LYS A 35 -5.97 7.73 1.16
N LEU A 36 -4.93 7.14 0.59
CA LEU A 36 -5.05 6.34 -0.64
C LEU A 36 -6.04 5.18 -0.44
N LEU A 37 -6.03 4.55 0.74
CA LEU A 37 -6.90 3.41 1.05
C LEU A 37 -8.39 3.79 1.11
N GLU A 38 -8.72 5.05 1.40
CA GLU A 38 -10.09 5.57 1.44
C GLU A 38 -10.72 5.77 0.05
N ILE A 39 -9.93 5.85 -1.03
CA ILE A 39 -10.42 6.16 -2.38
C ILE A 39 -11.11 4.94 -3.01
N ALA A 40 -12.44 4.96 -3.20
CA ALA A 40 -13.19 3.85 -3.79
C ALA A 40 -12.88 2.50 -3.11
N PRO A 41 -13.22 2.34 -1.81
CA PRO A 41 -12.85 1.15 -1.02
C PRO A 41 -13.52 -0.13 -1.54
N ASP A 42 -14.71 0.01 -2.14
CA ASP A 42 -15.49 -1.11 -2.66
C ASP A 42 -15.20 -1.46 -4.13
N ASP A 43 -14.31 -0.71 -4.79
CA ASP A 43 -13.89 -1.04 -6.16
C ASP A 43 -12.75 -2.07 -6.15
N SER A 44 -13.00 -3.21 -6.79
CA SER A 44 -12.04 -4.32 -6.82
C SER A 44 -10.74 -4.02 -7.58
N ASN A 45 -10.79 -3.17 -8.61
CA ASN A 45 -9.60 -2.75 -9.36
C ASN A 45 -8.72 -1.83 -8.49
N TYR A 46 -9.34 -0.88 -7.81
CA TYR A 46 -8.64 -0.03 -6.84
C TYR A 46 -8.08 -0.84 -5.68
N SER A 47 -8.85 -1.80 -5.15
CA SER A 47 -8.43 -2.67 -4.05
C SER A 47 -7.15 -3.44 -4.36
N ARG A 48 -7.09 -4.12 -5.52
CA ARG A 48 -5.87 -4.83 -5.95
C ARG A 48 -4.69 -3.90 -6.17
N THR A 49 -4.94 -2.73 -6.74
CA THR A 49 -3.89 -1.74 -7.00
C THR A 49 -3.31 -1.19 -5.71
N LYS A 50 -4.15 -0.82 -4.74
CA LYS A 50 -3.76 -0.41 -3.39
C LYS A 50 -2.97 -1.50 -2.67
N TRP A 51 -3.41 -2.75 -2.77
CA TRP A 51 -2.75 -3.87 -2.10
C TRP A 51 -1.32 -4.08 -2.61
N ARG A 52 -1.16 -4.15 -3.94
CA ARG A 52 0.17 -4.29 -4.57
C ARG A 52 1.09 -3.13 -4.21
N PHE A 53 0.54 -1.91 -4.21
CA PHE A 53 1.27 -0.71 -3.85
C PHE A 53 1.67 -0.69 -2.36
N ALA A 54 0.78 -1.09 -1.45
CA ALA A 54 1.10 -1.20 -0.03
C ALA A 54 2.23 -2.21 0.21
N ALA A 55 2.19 -3.37 -0.44
CA ALA A 55 3.25 -4.37 -0.31
C ALA A 55 4.61 -3.91 -0.90
N GLU A 56 4.62 -3.15 -2.01
CA GLU A 56 5.83 -2.46 -2.49
C GLU A 56 6.41 -1.53 -1.40
N LEU A 57 5.53 -0.76 -0.74
CA LEU A 57 5.93 0.15 0.33
C LEU A 57 6.41 -0.59 1.60
N VAL A 58 5.78 -1.71 1.97
CA VAL A 58 6.25 -2.60 3.05
C VAL A 58 7.68 -3.05 2.75
N LYS A 59 7.91 -3.62 1.57
CA LYS A 59 9.24 -4.12 1.18
C LYS A 59 10.31 -3.04 1.26
N THR A 60 10.04 -1.86 0.71
CA THR A 60 11.00 -0.74 0.73
C THR A 60 11.25 -0.23 2.15
N ALA A 61 10.21 -0.14 2.99
CA ALA A 61 10.34 0.23 4.40
C ALA A 61 11.19 -0.80 5.17
N VAL A 62 11.02 -2.10 4.92
CA VAL A 62 11.83 -3.15 5.54
C VAL A 62 13.30 -3.04 5.16
N VAL A 63 13.61 -2.89 3.87
CA VAL A 63 14.99 -2.71 3.38
C VAL A 63 15.66 -1.50 4.04
N GLN A 64 14.90 -0.43 4.28
CA GLN A 64 15.38 0.78 4.98
C GLN A 64 15.29 0.69 6.51
N GLN A 65 15.09 -0.51 7.06
CA GLN A 65 15.02 -0.80 8.49
C GLN A 65 13.90 -0.04 9.23
N LYS A 66 12.86 0.40 8.51
CA LYS A 66 11.65 1.06 9.05
C LYS A 66 10.56 0.04 9.38
N ARG A 67 10.91 -0.93 10.24
CA ARG A 67 10.06 -2.10 10.56
C ARG A 67 8.69 -1.73 11.13
N ALA A 68 8.64 -0.79 12.07
CA ALA A 68 7.37 -0.36 12.67
C ALA A 68 6.39 0.20 11.61
N VAL A 69 6.91 1.03 10.69
CA VAL A 69 6.12 1.57 9.57
C VAL A 69 5.66 0.45 8.64
N ALA A 70 6.54 -0.48 8.30
CA ALA A 70 6.21 -1.63 7.46
C ALA A 70 5.08 -2.49 8.06
N VAL A 71 5.12 -2.76 9.37
CA VAL A 71 4.03 -3.46 10.09
C VAL A 71 2.74 -2.67 9.99
N ASN A 72 2.76 -1.37 10.29
CA ASN A 72 1.57 -0.54 10.25
C ASN A 72 0.93 -0.49 8.85
N ILE A 73 1.75 -0.39 7.80
CA ILE A 73 1.28 -0.39 6.40
C ILE A 73 0.60 -1.72 6.07
N ALA A 74 1.23 -2.85 6.42
CA ALA A 74 0.66 -4.17 6.16
C ALA A 74 -0.68 -4.34 6.90
N THR A 75 -0.73 -4.00 8.18
CA THR A 75 -1.96 -4.07 8.99
C THR A 75 -3.06 -3.18 8.42
N ALA A 76 -2.73 -1.95 7.99
CA ALA A 76 -3.72 -1.06 7.39
C ALA A 76 -4.29 -1.62 6.09
N ALA A 77 -3.46 -2.18 5.21
CA ALA A 77 -3.91 -2.83 3.98
C ALA A 77 -4.81 -4.04 4.27
N GLU A 78 -4.41 -4.91 5.20
CA GLU A 78 -5.17 -6.09 5.62
C GLU A 78 -6.52 -5.74 6.26
N THR A 79 -6.61 -4.59 6.93
CA THR A 79 -7.83 -4.15 7.62
C THR A 79 -8.79 -3.40 6.70
N LEU A 80 -8.26 -2.55 5.82
CA LEU A 80 -9.06 -1.59 5.05
C LEU A 80 -9.39 -2.04 3.63
N ILE A 81 -8.67 -3.01 3.08
CA ILE A 81 -8.95 -3.54 1.74
C ILE A 81 -9.84 -4.78 1.88
N ASN A 82 -10.97 -4.79 1.17
CA ASN A 82 -11.87 -5.93 1.16
C ASN A 82 -11.17 -7.19 0.62
N PRO A 83 -11.00 -8.25 1.43
CA PRO A 83 -10.28 -9.46 1.01
C PRO A 83 -10.99 -10.19 -0.14
N ALA A 84 -12.30 -10.01 -0.32
CA ALA A 84 -13.04 -10.61 -1.44
C ALA A 84 -12.62 -10.05 -2.81
N HIS A 85 -11.94 -8.90 -2.85
CA HIS A 85 -11.42 -8.32 -4.09
C HIS A 85 -10.07 -8.91 -4.51
N LEU A 86 -9.40 -9.62 -3.61
CA LEU A 86 -8.03 -10.11 -3.77
C LEU A 86 -8.01 -11.55 -4.26
N THR A 87 -6.94 -11.92 -4.95
CA THR A 87 -6.65 -13.30 -5.32
C THR A 87 -5.48 -13.83 -4.52
N SER A 88 -5.21 -15.13 -4.64
CA SER A 88 -4.02 -15.75 -4.01
C SER A 88 -2.71 -15.04 -4.35
N ALA A 89 -2.60 -14.49 -5.56
CA ALA A 89 -1.41 -13.75 -5.99
C ALA A 89 -1.17 -12.48 -5.14
N GLU A 90 -2.22 -11.75 -4.79
CA GLU A 90 -2.10 -10.58 -3.91
C GLU A 90 -1.70 -10.99 -2.48
N PHE A 91 -2.30 -12.04 -1.93
CA PHE A 91 -1.94 -12.54 -0.60
C PHE A 91 -0.48 -13.00 -0.53
N GLU A 92 -0.01 -13.76 -1.52
CA GLU A 92 1.39 -14.18 -1.61
C GLU A 92 2.34 -12.99 -1.71
N LEU A 93 1.97 -11.96 -2.46
CA LEU A 93 2.79 -10.77 -2.66
C LEU A 93 3.00 -10.01 -1.34
N MET A 94 1.94 -9.83 -0.54
CA MET A 94 2.06 -9.23 0.80
C MET A 94 2.83 -10.15 1.77
N ALA A 95 2.60 -11.47 1.71
CA ALA A 95 3.33 -12.42 2.54
C ALA A 95 4.84 -12.37 2.28
N ARG A 96 5.27 -12.27 1.02
CA ARG A 96 6.68 -12.10 0.64
C ARG A 96 7.24 -10.78 1.15
N ALA A 97 6.50 -9.66 0.99
CA ALA A 97 6.93 -8.37 1.51
C ALA A 97 7.08 -8.35 3.04
N LYS A 98 6.21 -9.09 3.76
CA LYS A 98 6.30 -9.26 5.21
C LYS A 98 7.37 -10.27 5.65
N GLY A 99 7.69 -11.29 4.84
CA GLY A 99 8.70 -12.30 5.18
C GLY A 99 10.07 -11.69 5.49
N ASP A 100 10.37 -10.54 4.87
CA ASP A 100 11.56 -9.74 5.14
C ASP A 100 11.56 -9.12 6.57
N LEU A 101 10.41 -9.02 7.25
CA LEU A 101 10.31 -8.56 8.65
C LEU A 101 10.84 -9.60 9.65
N THR A 102 10.75 -10.89 9.32
CA THR A 102 11.03 -12.00 10.23
C THR A 102 12.44 -12.61 10.08
N LEU A 103 13.16 -12.30 9.00
CA LEU A 103 14.48 -12.88 8.68
C LEU A 103 15.68 -11.99 9.11
N LEU A 104 15.72 -11.54 10.37
CA LEU A 104 16.98 -11.04 10.97
C LEU A 104 17.41 -11.96 12.10
#